data_AF-A0A656JMY9-F1
#
_entry.id   AF-A0A656JMY9-F1
#
_cell.length_a   1.000
_cell.length_b   1.000
_cell.length_c   1.000
_cell.angle_alpha   90.00
_cell.angle_beta   90.00
_cell.angle_gamma   90.00
#
_symmetry.space_group_name_H-M   'P 1'
#
loop_
_entity.id
_entity.type
_entity.pdbx_description
1 polymer ?
#
loop_
_entity_poly.entity_id
_entity_poly.type
_entity_poly.pdbx_seq_one_letter_code
_entity_poly.pdbx_strand_id
1 'polypeptide(L)' 'MSDKGNRMRSESYWLDTAPDFTGAQDGAVEGQADVVVVGGGFTGLAAARALALKGASVVVLEAGRVIGEAS' A
#
# COMPACT_ATOMS: atom_id res chain seq x y z
N MET A 1 -19.71 19.43 30.37
CA MET A 1 -18.74 18.46 30.93
C MET A 1 -18.62 17.34 29.92
N SER A 2 -17.51 17.24 29.21
CA SER A 2 -17.32 16.37 28.06
C SER A 2 -16.82 14.99 28.51
N ASP A 3 -17.61 13.95 28.31
CA ASP A 3 -17.13 12.57 28.35
C ASP A 3 -16.94 12.10 26.89
N LYS A 4 -15.76 12.40 26.31
CA LYS A 4 -15.38 11.82 25.02
C LYS A 4 -14.81 10.44 25.32
N GLY A 5 -15.72 9.47 25.44
CA GLY A 5 -15.39 8.06 25.60
C GLY A 5 -14.30 7.66 24.60
N ASN A 6 -13.19 7.15 25.12
CA ASN A 6 -12.06 6.65 24.37
C ASN A 6 -12.54 5.56 23.40
N ARG A 7 -12.70 5.91 22.12
CA ARG A 7 -13.10 4.98 21.07
C ARG A 7 -11.92 4.03 20.84
N MET A 8 -12.03 2.80 21.31
CA MET A 8 -11.01 1.77 21.10
C MET A 8 -10.81 1.61 19.58
N ARG A 9 -9.65 2.03 19.08
CA ARG A 9 -9.28 1.90 17.66
C ARG A 9 -8.91 0.45 17.41
N SER A 10 -9.54 -0.18 16.42
CA SER A 10 -9.23 -1.55 16.01
C SER A 10 -7.99 -1.64 15.11
N GLU A 11 -7.42 -0.50 14.72
CA GLU A 11 -6.22 -0.43 13.89
C GLU A 11 -4.94 -0.60 14.74
N SER A 12 -3.92 -1.20 14.12
CA SER A 12 -2.61 -1.30 14.74
C SER A 12 -1.98 0.08 14.89
N TYR A 13 -1.11 0.24 15.90
CA TYR A 13 -0.38 1.50 16.12
C TYR A 13 0.38 1.97 14.87
N TRP A 14 0.88 1.03 14.06
CA TRP A 14 1.55 1.35 12.81
C TRP A 14 0.60 1.99 11.80
N LEU A 15 -0.57 1.40 11.58
CA LEU A 15 -1.57 1.95 10.65
C LEU A 15 -2.11 3.30 11.12
N ASP A 16 -2.21 3.49 12.43
CA ASP A 16 -2.69 4.73 13.04
C ASP A 16 -1.69 5.89 12.93
N THR A 17 -0.38 5.60 12.95
CA THR A 17 0.68 6.62 13.00
C THR A 17 1.52 6.76 11.74
N ALA A 18 1.49 5.76 10.85
CA ALA A 18 2.21 5.84 9.58
C ALA A 18 1.62 6.94 8.69
N PRO A 19 2.47 7.71 8.01
CA PRO A 19 2.01 8.68 7.02
C PRO A 19 1.30 7.96 5.87
N ASP A 20 0.28 8.60 5.32
CA ASP A 20 -0.43 8.06 4.17
C ASP A 20 0.46 8.05 2.93
N PHE A 21 0.41 6.92 2.22
CA PHE A 21 1.00 6.83 0.90
C PHE A 21 0.09 7.54 -0.11
N THR A 22 0.59 8.61 -0.71
CA THR A 22 -0.14 9.46 -1.68
C THR A 22 0.43 9.39 -3.09
N GLY A 23 1.37 8.46 -3.34
CA GLY A 23 2.01 8.28 -4.64
C GLY A 23 1.27 7.34 -5.60
N ALA A 24 0.05 6.92 -5.25
CA ALA A 24 -0.75 6.06 -6.11
C ALA A 24 -1.28 6.83 -7.32
N GLN A 25 -1.44 6.14 -8.44
CA GLN A 25 -2.23 6.65 -9.56
C GLN A 25 -3.66 6.16 -9.41
N ASP A 26 -4.62 7.09 -9.45
CA ASP A 26 -6.04 6.77 -9.46
C ASP A 26 -6.51 6.43 -10.88
N GLY A 27 -7.47 5.52 -10.99
CA GLY A 27 -8.13 5.18 -12.25
C GLY A 27 -7.91 3.74 -12.69
N ALA A 28 -8.36 3.44 -13.92
CA ALA A 28 -8.18 2.13 -14.51
C ALA A 28 -6.69 1.90 -14.84
N VAL A 29 -6.28 0.64 -14.78
CA VAL A 29 -4.93 0.25 -15.20
C VAL A 29 -4.84 0.33 -16.71
N GLU A 30 -3.94 1.16 -17.21
CA GLU A 30 -3.71 1.37 -18.64
C GLU A 30 -2.23 1.14 -18.99
N GLY A 31 -1.96 0.79 -20.26
CA GLY A 31 -0.61 0.63 -20.78
C GLY A 31 -0.03 -0.79 -20.65
N GLN A 32 1.30 -0.88 -20.70
CA GLN A 32 2.07 -2.12 -20.61
C GLN A 32 3.17 -1.98 -19.56
N ALA A 33 3.49 -3.09 -18.91
CA ALA A 33 4.61 -3.23 -18.00
C ALA A 33 5.26 -4.59 -18.20
N ASP A 34 6.55 -4.70 -17.90
CA ASP A 34 7.27 -5.98 -17.91
C ASP A 34 6.72 -6.91 -16.83
N VAL A 35 6.31 -6.36 -15.68
CA VAL A 35 5.74 -7.11 -14.55
C VAL A 35 4.60 -6.35 -13.89
N VAL A 36 3.53 -7.08 -13.55
CA VAL A 36 2.45 -6.60 -12.67
C VAL A 36 2.48 -7.38 -11.36
N VAL A 37 2.52 -6.66 -10.24
CA VAL A 37 2.43 -7.21 -8.89
C VAL A 37 1.07 -6.89 -8.31
N VAL A 38 0.33 -7.91 -7.86
CA VAL A 38 -0.97 -7.75 -7.20
C VAL A 38 -0.77 -7.85 -5.69
N GLY A 39 -1.05 -6.76 -4.97
CA GLY A 39 -0.85 -6.59 -3.54
C GLY A 39 0.28 -5.62 -3.19
N GLY A 40 -0.07 -4.53 -2.51
CA GLY A 40 0.82 -3.49 -1.99
C GLY A 40 1.27 -3.72 -0.54
N GLY A 41 1.37 -4.98 -0.12
CA GLY A 41 1.93 -5.40 1.16
C GLY A 41 3.46 -5.54 1.14
N PHE A 42 4.05 -5.97 2.25
CA PHE A 42 5.52 -6.11 2.39
C PHE A 42 6.15 -6.96 1.28
N THR A 43 5.61 -8.16 1.04
CA THR A 43 6.14 -9.08 0.02
C THR A 43 6.00 -8.53 -1.39
N GLY A 44 4.85 -7.95 -1.73
CA GLY A 44 4.59 -7.37 -3.06
C GLY A 44 5.53 -6.22 -3.37
N LEU A 45 5.70 -5.28 -2.43
CA LEU A 45 6.62 -4.16 -2.60
C LEU A 45 8.09 -4.60 -2.64
N ALA A 46 8.47 -5.60 -1.85
CA ALA A 46 9.82 -6.17 -1.91
C ALA A 46 10.13 -6.77 -3.30
N ALA A 47 9.17 -7.51 -3.87
CA ALA A 47 9.30 -8.06 -5.21
C ALA A 47 9.34 -6.95 -6.27
N ALA A 48 8.43 -5.98 -6.20
CA ALA A 48 8.37 -4.86 -7.13
C ALA A 48 9.68 -4.05 -7.12
N ARG A 49 10.21 -3.74 -5.93
CA ARG A 49 11.48 -3.04 -5.77
C ARG A 49 12.65 -3.84 -6.36
N ALA A 50 12.72 -5.14 -6.09
CA ALA A 50 13.80 -5.98 -6.61
C ALA A 50 13.80 -6.06 -8.14
N LEU A 51 12.63 -6.09 -8.77
CA LEU A 51 12.47 -6.12 -10.23
C LEU A 51 12.76 -4.74 -10.86
N ALA A 52 12.23 -3.67 -10.27
CA ALA A 52 12.50 -2.30 -10.74
C ALA A 52 13.99 -1.94 -10.69
N LEU A 53 14.70 -2.37 -9.63
CA LEU A 53 16.16 -2.19 -9.53
C LEU A 53 16.95 -2.96 -10.62
N LYS A 54 16.34 -3.96 -11.25
CA LYS A 54 16.91 -4.68 -12.41
C LYS A 54 16.51 -4.08 -13.75
N GLY A 55 15.79 -2.95 -13.75
CA GLY A 55 15.40 -2.21 -14.95
C GLY A 55 14.05 -2.60 -15.54
N ALA A 56 13.28 -3.48 -14.88
CA ALA A 56 11.92 -3.78 -15.32
C ALA A 56 10.98 -2.61 -15.04
N SER A 57 10.07 -2.33 -15.97
CA SER A 57 8.87 -1.54 -15.70
C SER A 57 7.89 -2.38 -14.87
N VAL A 58 7.54 -1.89 -13.68
CA VAL A 58 6.69 -2.64 -12.73
C VAL A 58 5.48 -1.82 -12.34
N VAL A 59 4.29 -2.43 -12.43
CA VAL A 59 3.04 -1.87 -11.91
C VAL A 59 2.62 -2.65 -10.68
N VAL A 60 2.28 -1.96 -9.59
CA VAL A 60 1.72 -2.56 -8.37
C VAL A 60 0.25 -2.17 -8.27
N LEU A 61 -0.62 -3.17 -8.09
CA LEU A 61 -2.06 -2.99 -7.92
C LEU A 61 -2.45 -3.35 -6.50
N GLU A 62 -3.02 -2.40 -5.76
CA GLU A 62 -3.52 -2.59 -4.40
C GLU A 62 -5.01 -2.26 -4.37
N ALA A 63 -5.81 -3.10 -3.72
CA ALA A 63 -7.26 -2.94 -3.63
C ALA A 63 -7.67 -1.96 -2.53
N GLY A 64 -6.85 -1.80 -1.50
CA GLY A 64 -7.07 -0.92 -0.37
C GLY A 64 -5.89 0.02 -0.12
N ARG A 65 -5.43 0.05 1.13
CA ARG A 65 -4.30 0.90 1.56
C ARG A 65 -2.99 0.15 1.38
N VAL A 66 -1.99 0.80 0.80
CA VAL A 66 -0.61 0.30 0.74
C VAL A 66 -0.09 0.05 2.16
N ILE A 67 0.47 -1.13 2.44
CA ILE A 67 0.86 -1.59 3.79
C ILE A 67 -0.33 -1.55 4.79
N GLY A 68 -1.57 -1.70 4.30
CA GLY A 68 -2.79 -1.53 5.09
C GLY A 68 -3.24 -2.74 5.90
N GLU A 69 -2.81 -3.94 5.52
CA GLU A 69 -3.29 -5.21 6.07
C GLU A 69 -2.18 -5.94 6.84
N ALA A 70 -2.24 -7.27 6.97
CA ALA A 70 -1.18 -8.09 7.56
C ALA A 70 0.09 -8.06 6.71
N SER A 71 0.90 -7.01 6.85
CA SER A 71 2.19 -6.78 6.20
C SER A 71 3.32 -6.78 7.21
#